data_AF-A0A8S1Y5G2-F1
#
_entry.id   AF-A0A8S1Y5G2-F1
#
_cell.length_a   1.000
_cell.length_b   1.000
_cell.length_c   1.000
_cell.angle_alpha   90.00
_cell.angle_beta   90.00
_cell.angle_gamma   90.00
#
_symmetry.space_group_name_H-M   'P 1'
#
loop_
_entity.id
_entity.type
_entity.pdbx_description
1 polymer ?
#
loop_
_entity_poly.entity_id
_entity_poly.type
_entity_poly.pdbx_seq_one_letter_code
_entity_poly.pdbx_strand_id
1 'polypeptide(L)'
;MLKPKTRIQLWGELNRMASMRIKQYGNKIVVGDIVSANILDEVVADEGEEIVQQVAEDEEQQKNQTISACVLVTEQNISQYTFDQIVLPIYGHKITIPEESIVSTLLKEIFQEEQITKQDFEDASNKFFIDGNFRYFVQIPTEMDHHLFKYQNKDQDVVDSFGELLVDQGTYQGLLIKFKLKKSSYATMLIRELTKCPSTLEFQQEISVEFK
;
A
#
# COMPACT_ATOMS: atom_id res chain seq x y z
N MET A 1 -21.33 -23.67 -23.16
CA MET A 1 -20.13 -22.80 -23.10
C MET A 1 -20.10 -22.14 -21.73
N LEU A 2 -19.28 -22.65 -20.80
CA LEU A 2 -19.02 -21.96 -19.54
C LEU A 2 -18.09 -20.78 -19.87
N LYS A 3 -18.48 -19.56 -19.50
CA LYS A 3 -17.61 -18.38 -19.64
C LYS A 3 -16.28 -18.66 -18.92
N PRO A 4 -15.13 -18.19 -19.44
CA PRO A 4 -13.86 -18.33 -18.75
C PRO A 4 -14.03 -17.74 -17.34
N LYS A 5 -13.63 -18.51 -16.32
CA LYS A 5 -13.74 -18.14 -14.92
C LYS A 5 -13.15 -16.74 -14.71
N THR A 6 -14.00 -15.78 -14.36
CA THR A 6 -13.60 -14.43 -13.95
C THR A 6 -12.64 -14.58 -12.77
N ARG A 7 -11.36 -14.23 -12.98
CA ARG A 7 -10.33 -14.39 -11.97
C ARG A 7 -10.38 -13.17 -11.05
N ILE A 8 -11.07 -13.29 -9.92
CA ILE A 8 -11.04 -12.26 -8.88
C ILE A 8 -9.61 -12.11 -8.37
N GLN A 9 -9.00 -10.94 -8.59
CA GLN A 9 -7.70 -10.58 -8.04
C GLN A 9 -7.87 -9.44 -7.03
N LEU A 10 -8.13 -9.79 -5.76
CA LEU A 10 -8.38 -8.81 -4.68
C LEU A 10 -7.33 -7.69 -4.60
N TRP A 11 -6.06 -8.06 -4.80
CA TRP A 11 -4.94 -7.11 -4.84
C TRP A 11 -4.94 -6.23 -6.09
N GLY A 12 -5.34 -6.77 -7.25
CA GLY A 12 -5.49 -6.02 -8.49
C GLY A 12 -6.59 -4.98 -8.39
N GLU A 13 -7.73 -5.34 -7.79
CA GLU A 13 -8.86 -4.43 -7.64
C GLU A 13 -8.56 -3.26 -6.69
N LEU A 14 -7.80 -3.50 -5.61
CA LEU A 14 -7.33 -2.42 -4.74
C LEU A 14 -6.47 -1.41 -5.51
N ASN A 15 -5.49 -1.89 -6.29
CA ASN A 15 -4.60 -1.02 -7.07
C ASN A 15 -5.37 -0.23 -8.15
N ARG A 16 -6.37 -0.86 -8.76
CA ARG A 16 -7.24 -0.21 -9.73
C ARG A 16 -8.11 0.85 -9.08
N MET A 17 -8.75 0.55 -7.97
CA MET A 17 -9.53 1.51 -7.19
C MET A 17 -8.66 2.69 -6.73
N ALA A 18 -7.44 2.45 -6.26
CA ALA A 18 -6.48 3.50 -5.94
C ALA A 18 -6.19 4.40 -7.15
N SER A 19 -5.96 3.79 -8.32
CA SER A 19 -5.69 4.51 -9.57
C SER A 19 -6.91 5.31 -10.05
N MET A 20 -8.12 4.78 -9.91
CA MET A 20 -9.36 5.49 -10.24
C MET A 20 -9.59 6.66 -9.28
N ARG A 21 -9.41 6.45 -7.98
CA ARG A 21 -9.57 7.49 -6.95
C ARG A 21 -8.61 8.66 -7.16
N ILE A 22 -7.33 8.40 -7.44
CA ILE A 22 -6.36 9.48 -7.70
C ILE A 22 -6.70 10.21 -8.99
N LYS A 23 -7.10 9.48 -10.05
CA LYS A 23 -7.44 10.06 -11.36
C LYS A 23 -8.66 10.98 -11.30
N GLN A 24 -9.70 10.59 -10.56
CA GLN A 24 -10.96 11.33 -10.51
C GLN A 24 -10.91 12.54 -9.56
N TYR A 25 -10.24 12.41 -8.41
CA TYR A 25 -10.35 13.40 -7.33
C TYR A 25 -9.01 14.05 -6.94
N GLY A 26 -7.89 13.53 -7.45
CA GLY A 26 -6.54 14.06 -7.21
C GLY A 26 -6.02 13.83 -5.78
N ASN A 27 -4.98 14.59 -5.44
CA ASN A 27 -4.17 14.41 -4.22
C ASN A 27 -4.74 15.18 -3.01
N LYS A 28 -6.07 15.23 -2.89
CA LYS A 28 -6.77 15.90 -1.78
C LYS A 28 -7.81 14.97 -1.19
N ILE A 29 -8.07 15.16 0.10
CA ILE A 29 -9.22 14.56 0.76
C ILE A 29 -10.51 15.22 0.25
N VAL A 30 -11.56 14.43 0.06
CA VAL A 30 -12.88 14.90 -0.41
C VAL A 30 -13.99 14.21 0.37
N VAL A 31 -15.19 14.81 0.32
CA VAL A 31 -16.41 14.20 0.87
C VAL A 31 -16.66 12.85 0.21
N GLY A 32 -16.96 11.83 1.02
CA GLY A 32 -17.16 10.46 0.59
C GLY A 32 -15.91 9.58 0.65
N ASP A 33 -14.72 10.12 0.97
CA ASP A 33 -13.57 9.30 1.33
C ASP A 33 -13.82 8.55 2.64
N ILE A 34 -13.12 7.42 2.84
CA ILE A 34 -13.08 6.70 4.11
C ILE A 34 -11.68 6.94 4.71
N VAL A 35 -11.62 7.30 5.98
CA VAL A 35 -10.36 7.56 6.70
C VAL A 35 -10.24 6.68 7.93
N SER A 36 -9.01 6.36 8.32
CA SER A 36 -8.72 5.75 9.62
C SER A 36 -8.70 6.84 10.70
N ALA A 37 -9.57 6.73 11.70
CA ALA A 37 -9.65 7.63 12.86
C ALA A 37 -8.55 7.39 13.90
N ASN A 38 -7.82 6.27 13.79
CA ASN A 38 -6.58 6.13 14.54
C ASN A 38 -5.61 7.17 14.00
N ILE A 39 -5.37 8.20 14.82
CA ILE A 39 -4.17 9.02 14.72
C ILE A 39 -3.02 8.03 14.60
N LEU A 40 -2.07 8.34 13.72
CA LEU A 40 -0.87 7.55 13.50
C LEU A 40 0.00 7.58 14.77
N ASP A 41 -0.47 6.96 15.85
CA ASP A 41 0.35 6.71 17.01
C ASP A 41 1.34 5.63 16.59
N GLU A 42 2.60 6.05 16.56
CA GLU A 42 3.77 5.21 16.65
C GLU A 42 3.58 4.24 17.82
N VAL A 43 2.99 3.07 17.57
CA VAL A 43 3.31 1.90 18.39
C VAL A 43 4.72 1.48 17.99
N VAL A 44 5.68 2.19 18.59
CA VAL A 44 6.93 1.60 19.04
C VAL A 44 6.52 0.33 19.77
N ALA A 45 6.92 -0.82 19.26
CA ALA A 45 6.79 -2.07 19.98
C ALA A 45 7.76 -2.00 21.16
N ASP A 46 7.30 -1.42 22.27
CA ASP A 46 7.95 -1.60 23.55
C ASP A 46 7.46 -2.91 24.15
N GLU A 47 8.43 -3.71 24.56
CA GLU A 47 8.23 -5.00 25.18
C GLU A 47 7.69 -4.82 26.61
N GLY A 48 6.66 -5.58 26.97
CA GLY A 48 6.29 -5.82 28.37
C GLY A 48 5.02 -5.13 28.84
N GLU A 49 3.91 -5.86 28.87
CA GLU A 49 3.44 -6.53 30.10
C GLU A 49 2.18 -7.35 29.78
N GLU A 50 2.20 -8.60 30.23
CA GLU A 50 1.14 -9.58 30.11
C GLU A 50 -0.06 -9.21 31.00
N ILE A 51 -1.29 -9.31 30.48
CA ILE A 51 -2.39 -9.87 31.27
C ILE A 51 -3.08 -10.97 30.45
N VAL A 52 -3.04 -12.14 31.07
CA VAL A 52 -3.37 -13.48 30.59
C VAL A 52 -4.89 -13.69 30.50
N GLN A 53 -5.37 -14.24 29.38
CA GLN A 53 -6.35 -15.33 29.44
C GLN A 53 -6.18 -16.28 28.24
N GLN A 54 -5.90 -17.53 28.59
CA GLN A 54 -5.43 -18.63 27.76
C GLN A 54 -6.55 -19.21 26.89
N VAL A 55 -6.27 -19.43 25.59
CA VAL A 55 -6.53 -20.73 24.93
C VAL A 55 -5.53 -20.96 23.78
N ALA A 56 -4.72 -22.02 23.95
CA ALA A 56 -4.06 -22.91 22.98
C ALA A 56 -3.33 -22.36 21.71
N GLU A 57 -1.99 -22.44 21.82
CA GLU A 57 -0.97 -22.97 20.89
C GLU A 57 -0.94 -22.61 19.38
N ASP A 58 0.20 -21.99 19.04
CA ASP A 58 1.04 -22.12 17.83
C ASP A 58 0.45 -21.81 16.46
N GLU A 59 0.57 -20.54 16.03
CA GLU A 59 1.16 -20.15 14.72
C GLU A 59 1.78 -18.74 14.85
N GLU A 60 3.01 -18.54 14.36
CA GLU A 60 3.63 -17.22 14.16
C GLU A 60 2.82 -16.39 13.15
N GLN A 61 1.73 -15.79 13.61
CA GLN A 61 0.92 -14.91 12.79
C GLN A 61 1.58 -13.53 12.73
N GLN A 62 2.05 -13.17 11.53
CA GLN A 62 2.28 -11.78 11.14
C GLN A 62 1.02 -10.98 11.53
N LYS A 63 1.09 -10.22 12.64
CA LYS A 63 0.01 -9.32 13.07
C LYS A 63 -0.20 -8.29 11.96
N ASN A 64 -1.13 -8.58 11.06
CA ASN A 64 -1.65 -7.63 10.08
C ASN A 64 -2.22 -6.43 10.82
N GLN A 65 -1.92 -5.21 10.35
CA GLN A 65 -2.50 -4.00 10.90
C GLN A 65 -4.02 -4.03 10.65
N THR A 66 -4.81 -4.31 11.68
CA THR A 66 -6.26 -4.18 11.63
C THR A 66 -6.60 -2.70 11.82
N ILE A 67 -7.14 -2.06 10.79
CA ILE A 67 -7.64 -0.69 10.90
C ILE A 67 -8.98 -0.76 11.61
N SER A 68 -8.99 -0.41 12.90
CA SER A 68 -10.12 -0.68 13.81
C SER A 68 -11.25 0.38 13.77
N ALA A 69 -10.97 1.59 13.28
CA ALA A 69 -11.93 2.69 13.27
C ALA A 69 -11.90 3.44 11.94
N CYS A 70 -12.76 3.05 11.01
CA CYS A 70 -12.96 3.75 9.75
C CYS A 70 -14.13 4.75 9.86
N VAL A 71 -13.94 5.97 9.37
CA VAL A 71 -14.93 7.04 9.39
C VAL A 71 -15.16 7.55 7.97
N LEU A 72 -16.42 7.79 7.63
CA LEU A 72 -16.78 8.45 6.38
C LEU A 72 -16.54 9.95 6.48
N VAL A 73 -15.86 10.51 5.47
CA VAL A 73 -15.63 11.95 5.35
C VAL A 73 -16.90 12.63 4.85
N THR A 74 -17.37 13.61 5.60
CA THR A 74 -18.52 14.47 5.31
C THR A 74 -18.09 15.93 5.26
N GLU A 75 -18.98 16.82 4.81
CA GLU A 75 -18.71 18.28 4.81
C GLU A 75 -18.38 18.82 6.21
N GLN A 76 -18.91 18.19 7.26
CA GLN A 76 -18.74 18.64 8.65
C GLN A 76 -17.42 18.21 9.28
N ASN A 77 -16.83 17.09 8.84
CA ASN A 77 -15.63 16.51 9.48
C ASN A 77 -14.37 16.56 8.60
N ILE A 78 -14.47 16.93 7.33
CA ILE A 78 -13.35 16.89 6.37
C ILE A 78 -12.11 17.65 6.83
N SER A 79 -12.27 18.74 7.59
CA SER A 79 -11.17 19.54 8.12
C SER A 79 -10.37 18.84 9.23
N GLN A 80 -10.87 17.73 9.77
CA GLN A 80 -10.24 16.96 10.84
C GLN A 80 -9.23 15.94 10.33
N TYR A 81 -9.17 15.71 9.01
CA TYR A 81 -8.43 14.61 8.43
C TYR A 81 -7.48 15.07 7.31
N THR A 82 -6.42 14.30 7.13
CA THR A 82 -5.41 14.52 6.09
C THR A 82 -5.47 13.44 5.02
N PHE A 83 -4.85 13.72 3.87
CA PHE A 83 -4.86 12.84 2.70
C PHE A 83 -4.24 11.46 2.95
N ASP A 84 -3.23 11.37 3.81
CA ASP A 84 -2.54 10.12 4.18
C ASP A 84 -3.35 9.25 5.15
N GLN A 85 -4.45 9.76 5.69
CA GLN A 85 -5.39 8.97 6.51
C GLN A 85 -6.45 8.26 5.67
N ILE A 86 -6.55 8.53 4.37
CA ILE A 86 -7.49 7.85 3.47
C ILE A 86 -7.15 6.37 3.42
N VAL A 87 -8.17 5.54 3.53
CA VAL A 87 -8.08 4.10 3.42
C VAL A 87 -9.00 3.57 2.33
N LEU A 88 -8.55 2.50 1.67
CA LEU A 88 -9.28 1.79 0.65
C LEU A 88 -9.60 0.37 1.13
N PRO A 89 -10.81 -0.14 0.87
CA PRO A 89 -11.20 -1.48 1.30
C PRO A 89 -10.53 -2.57 0.47
N ILE A 90 -10.08 -3.62 1.14
CA ILE A 90 -9.80 -4.93 0.56
C ILE A 90 -11.03 -5.79 0.85
N TYR A 91 -11.77 -6.16 -0.19
CA TYR A 91 -13.05 -6.82 -0.05
C TYR A 91 -12.97 -8.15 0.72
N GLY A 92 -13.92 -8.37 1.61
CA GLY A 92 -14.10 -9.59 2.40
C GLY A 92 -15.37 -9.54 3.24
N HIS A 93 -15.75 -10.65 3.84
CA HIS A 93 -17.07 -10.83 4.46
C HIS A 93 -17.25 -10.09 5.80
N LYS A 94 -16.18 -9.60 6.44
CA LYS A 94 -16.24 -8.87 7.72
C LYS A 94 -16.15 -7.35 7.56
N ILE A 95 -15.93 -6.83 6.35
CA ILE A 95 -15.88 -5.38 6.14
C ILE A 95 -17.23 -4.82 5.69
N THR A 96 -17.60 -3.67 6.25
CA THR A 96 -18.76 -2.90 5.80
C THR A 96 -18.26 -1.62 5.14
N ILE A 97 -18.74 -1.35 3.93
CA ILE A 97 -18.39 -0.17 3.14
C ILE A 97 -19.65 0.71 3.04
N PRO A 98 -19.63 1.97 3.49
CA PRO A 98 -20.77 2.88 3.36
C PRO A 98 -21.16 3.05 1.89
N GLU A 99 -22.46 3.00 1.58
CA GLU A 99 -22.95 3.02 0.20
C GLU A 99 -22.70 4.37 -0.49
N GLU A 100 -22.69 5.43 0.29
CA GLU A 100 -22.44 6.82 -0.08
C GLU A 100 -20.95 7.15 -0.27
N SER A 101 -20.04 6.22 0.06
CA SER A 101 -18.62 6.42 -0.10
C SER A 101 -18.18 6.38 -1.57
N ILE A 102 -17.11 7.10 -1.89
CA ILE A 102 -16.50 7.08 -3.22
C ILE A 102 -16.06 5.66 -3.59
N VAL A 103 -15.48 4.93 -2.64
CA VAL A 103 -15.01 3.57 -2.86
C VAL A 103 -16.15 2.61 -3.22
N SER A 104 -17.36 2.82 -2.70
CA SER A 104 -18.55 2.04 -3.11
C SER A 104 -18.88 2.26 -4.58
N THR A 105 -18.84 3.51 -5.06
CA THR A 105 -19.05 3.83 -6.48
C THR A 105 -17.96 3.23 -7.36
N LEU A 106 -16.69 3.36 -6.98
CA LEU A 106 -15.57 2.78 -7.73
C LEU A 106 -15.63 1.26 -7.80
N LEU A 107 -16.02 0.58 -6.71
CA LEU A 107 -16.20 -0.87 -6.69
C LEU A 107 -17.34 -1.30 -7.62
N LYS A 108 -18.45 -0.55 -7.66
CA LYS A 108 -19.55 -0.84 -8.60
C LYS A 108 -19.09 -0.73 -10.06
N GLU A 109 -18.28 0.28 -10.39
CA GLU A 109 -17.69 0.42 -11.73
C GLU A 109 -16.79 -0.77 -12.07
N ILE A 110 -15.89 -1.15 -11.16
CA ILE A 110 -15.00 -2.32 -11.31
C ILE A 110 -15.81 -3.61 -11.53
N PHE A 111 -16.84 -3.85 -10.71
CA PHE A 111 -17.69 -5.03 -10.81
C PHE A 111 -18.43 -5.08 -12.15
N GLN A 112 -18.93 -3.94 -12.63
CA GLN A 112 -19.58 -3.84 -13.93
C GLN A 112 -18.61 -4.14 -15.08
N GLU A 113 -17.40 -3.57 -15.05
CA GLU A 113 -16.37 -3.77 -16.09
C GLU A 113 -15.90 -5.22 -16.17
N GLU A 114 -15.69 -5.87 -15.01
CA GLU A 114 -15.25 -7.27 -14.95
C GLU A 114 -16.40 -8.28 -15.12
N GLN A 115 -17.65 -7.84 -15.21
CA GLN A 115 -18.85 -8.70 -15.17
C GLN A 115 -18.85 -9.61 -13.92
N ILE A 116 -18.45 -9.05 -12.78
CA ILE A 116 -18.45 -9.72 -11.48
C ILE A 116 -19.62 -9.18 -10.67
N THR A 117 -20.35 -10.05 -9.97
CA THR A 117 -21.41 -9.67 -9.05
C THR A 117 -20.89 -9.59 -7.61
N LYS A 118 -21.62 -8.90 -6.74
CA LYS A 118 -21.34 -8.91 -5.30
C LYS A 118 -21.32 -10.34 -4.74
N GLN A 119 -22.23 -11.20 -5.23
CA GLN A 119 -22.32 -12.61 -4.83
C GLN A 119 -21.05 -13.39 -5.19
N ASP A 120 -20.44 -13.15 -6.34
CA ASP A 120 -19.19 -13.83 -6.72
C ASP A 120 -18.05 -13.53 -5.74
N PHE A 121 -18.01 -12.30 -5.21
CA PHE A 121 -17.06 -11.90 -4.18
C PHE A 121 -17.40 -12.51 -2.81
N GLU A 122 -18.67 -12.55 -2.43
CA GLU A 122 -19.12 -13.19 -1.19
C GLU A 122 -18.82 -14.69 -1.21
N ASP A 123 -19.06 -15.37 -2.33
CA ASP A 123 -18.75 -16.78 -2.54
C ASP A 123 -17.24 -17.04 -2.49
N ALA A 124 -16.44 -16.18 -3.12
CA ALA A 124 -14.98 -16.26 -3.04
C ALA A 124 -14.47 -16.01 -1.62
N SER A 125 -15.00 -14.99 -0.94
CA SER A 125 -14.64 -14.66 0.43
C SER A 125 -14.98 -15.78 1.40
N ASN A 126 -16.15 -16.42 1.25
CA ASN A 126 -16.56 -17.58 2.05
C ASN A 126 -15.72 -18.82 1.74
N LYS A 127 -15.42 -19.06 0.46
CA LYS A 127 -14.61 -20.22 0.02
C LYS A 127 -13.17 -20.14 0.51
N PHE A 128 -12.60 -18.94 0.52
CA PHE A 128 -11.20 -18.70 0.87
C PHE A 128 -11.02 -18.06 2.25
N PHE A 129 -12.10 -17.95 3.04
CA PHE A 129 -12.11 -17.36 4.39
C PHE A 129 -11.43 -15.98 4.46
N ILE A 130 -11.79 -15.10 3.53
CA ILE A 130 -11.17 -13.77 3.41
C ILE A 130 -12.00 -12.78 4.21
N ASP A 131 -11.51 -12.41 5.40
CA ASP A 131 -12.19 -11.44 6.28
C ASP A 131 -12.34 -10.06 5.64
N GLY A 132 -11.35 -9.65 4.84
CA GLY A 132 -11.24 -8.28 4.33
C GLY A 132 -10.63 -7.35 5.39
N ASN A 133 -10.15 -6.20 4.94
CA ASN A 133 -9.59 -5.16 5.81
C ASN A 133 -9.59 -3.82 5.04
N PHE A 134 -9.02 -2.78 5.63
CA PHE A 134 -8.70 -1.54 4.97
C PHE A 134 -7.18 -1.40 4.82
N ARG A 135 -6.77 -0.74 3.75
CA ARG A 135 -5.36 -0.41 3.48
C ARG A 135 -5.24 1.08 3.22
N TYR A 136 -4.25 1.72 3.83
CA TYR A 136 -3.93 3.11 3.55
C TYR A 136 -3.72 3.33 2.05
N PHE A 137 -4.35 4.39 1.54
CA PHE A 137 -4.28 4.79 0.15
C PHE A 137 -2.88 5.27 -0.23
N VAL A 138 -2.27 6.05 0.66
CA VAL A 138 -0.90 6.55 0.53
C VAL A 138 -0.18 6.32 1.85
N GLN A 139 1.10 5.98 1.77
CA GLN A 139 1.98 5.92 2.94
C GLN A 139 3.15 6.85 2.71
N ILE A 140 3.39 7.73 3.69
CA ILE A 140 4.49 8.66 3.68
C ILE A 140 5.66 7.99 4.42
N PRO A 141 6.84 7.83 3.79
CA PRO A 141 8.03 7.34 4.48
C PRO A 141 8.45 8.33 5.58
N THR A 142 8.97 7.80 6.68
CA THR A 142 9.55 8.61 7.77
C THR A 142 11.06 8.49 7.78
N GLU A 143 11.74 9.38 8.50
CA GLU A 143 13.22 9.39 8.60
C GLU A 143 13.91 9.34 7.23
N MET A 144 13.40 10.14 6.29
CA MET A 144 13.95 10.23 4.95
C MET A 144 15.26 11.04 4.98
N ASP A 145 16.34 10.41 4.56
CA ASP A 145 17.65 11.02 4.33
C ASP A 145 18.17 10.63 2.94
N HIS A 146 18.94 11.51 2.31
CA HIS A 146 19.50 11.27 0.99
C HIS A 146 20.87 11.89 0.81
N HIS A 147 21.69 11.22 0.02
CA HIS A 147 23.03 11.68 -0.31
C HIS A 147 23.36 11.38 -1.78
N LEU A 148 23.73 12.43 -2.52
CA LEU A 148 24.27 12.30 -3.86
C LEU A 148 25.79 12.14 -3.75
N PHE A 149 26.31 11.09 -4.38
CA PHE A 149 27.73 10.77 -4.32
C PHE A 149 28.28 10.41 -5.69
N LYS A 150 29.61 10.39 -5.81
CA LYS A 150 30.29 9.96 -7.03
C LYS A 150 30.98 8.61 -6.89
N TYR A 151 30.99 7.87 -7.99
CA TYR A 151 31.58 6.53 -8.03
C TYR A 151 32.18 6.25 -9.42
N GLN A 152 33.16 5.34 -9.50
CA GLN A 152 34.03 5.22 -10.67
C GLN A 152 33.67 4.03 -11.57
N ASN A 153 33.31 2.88 -11.00
CA ASN A 153 33.00 1.66 -11.72
C ASN A 153 31.55 1.23 -11.44
N LYS A 154 30.83 0.74 -12.46
CA LYS A 154 29.42 0.34 -12.30
C LYS A 154 29.21 -0.88 -11.41
N ASP A 155 30.17 -1.80 -11.39
CA ASP A 155 30.11 -3.05 -10.61
C ASP A 155 30.82 -2.95 -9.26
N GLN A 156 31.27 -1.76 -8.83
CA GLN A 156 31.90 -1.61 -7.52
C GLN A 156 30.84 -1.50 -6.42
N ASP A 157 31.14 -2.07 -5.27
CA ASP A 157 30.36 -1.85 -4.07
C ASP A 157 30.47 -0.37 -3.65
N VAL A 158 29.32 0.27 -3.47
CA VAL A 158 29.23 1.69 -3.10
C VAL A 158 28.89 1.90 -1.62
N VAL A 159 28.34 0.87 -0.97
CA VAL A 159 27.99 0.87 0.46
C VAL A 159 28.49 -0.40 1.13
N ASP A 160 28.72 -0.34 2.43
CA ASP A 160 29.04 -1.51 3.25
C ASP A 160 27.79 -2.29 3.69
N SER A 161 27.97 -3.33 4.51
CA SER A 161 26.89 -4.15 5.06
C SER A 161 25.95 -3.39 6.00
N PHE A 162 26.34 -2.21 6.47
CA PHE A 162 25.55 -1.34 7.34
C PHE A 162 24.87 -0.19 6.56
N GLY A 163 25.11 -0.09 5.26
CA GLY A 163 24.55 0.96 4.41
C GLY A 163 25.32 2.29 4.50
N GLU A 164 26.56 2.27 4.96
CA GLU A 164 27.44 3.43 4.98
C GLU A 164 28.24 3.55 3.68
N LEU A 165 28.40 4.78 3.21
CA LEU A 165 29.00 5.07 1.91
C LEU A 165 30.52 4.82 1.93
N LEU A 166 31.01 4.06 0.95
CA LEU A 166 32.42 3.70 0.82
C LEU A 166 33.20 4.60 -0.15
N VAL A 167 32.48 5.26 -1.07
CA VAL A 167 33.06 6.02 -2.19
C VAL A 167 32.31 7.33 -2.40
N ASP A 168 33.06 8.40 -2.68
CA ASP A 168 32.47 9.69 -3.09
C ASP A 168 33.32 10.40 -4.15
N GLN A 169 34.02 9.62 -4.98
CA GLN A 169 34.82 10.11 -6.10
C GLN A 169 34.60 9.25 -7.34
N GLY A 170 34.52 9.90 -8.50
CA GLY A 170 34.41 9.22 -9.79
C GLY A 170 33.63 10.03 -10.82
N THR A 171 33.27 9.35 -11.92
CA THR A 171 32.57 9.95 -13.06
C THR A 171 31.07 9.69 -13.07
N TYR A 172 30.62 8.60 -12.44
CA TYR A 172 29.20 8.28 -12.32
C TYR A 172 28.62 8.92 -11.05
N GLN A 173 27.31 9.16 -11.07
CA GLN A 173 26.58 9.76 -9.96
C GLN A 173 25.59 8.75 -9.38
N GLY A 174 25.65 8.55 -8.07
CA GLY A 174 24.75 7.68 -7.32
C GLY A 174 23.83 8.50 -6.41
N LEU A 175 22.70 7.90 -6.04
CA LEU A 175 21.77 8.40 -5.04
C LEU A 175 21.62 7.35 -3.94
N LEU A 176 22.12 7.66 -2.75
CA LEU A 176 21.86 6.89 -1.55
C LEU A 176 20.64 7.48 -0.84
N ILE A 177 19.66 6.64 -0.52
CA ILE A 177 18.45 7.02 0.24
C ILE A 177 18.30 6.11 1.46
N LYS A 178 18.08 6.71 2.63
CA LYS A 178 17.74 6.03 3.88
C LYS A 178 16.34 6.47 4.27
N PHE A 179 15.46 5.53 4.61
CA PHE A 179 14.08 5.83 5.00
C PHE A 179 13.47 4.67 5.78
N LYS A 180 12.43 4.97 6.57
CA LYS A 180 11.59 3.98 7.23
C LYS A 180 10.24 3.89 6.55
N LEU A 181 9.77 2.65 6.39
CA LEU A 181 8.43 2.36 5.89
C LEU A 181 7.61 1.67 6.98
N LYS A 182 6.30 1.91 6.92
CA LYS A 182 5.34 1.15 7.72
C LYS A 182 5.29 -0.29 7.22
N LYS A 183 4.76 -1.18 8.06
CA LYS A 183 4.47 -2.56 7.65
C LYS A 183 3.54 -2.55 6.43
N SER A 184 3.70 -3.57 5.58
CA SER A 184 2.93 -3.75 4.34
C SER A 184 3.13 -2.66 3.26
N SER A 185 4.16 -1.81 3.41
CA SER A 185 4.68 -0.93 2.36
C SER A 185 5.74 -1.62 1.50
N TYR A 186 5.91 -1.16 0.27
CA TYR A 186 6.95 -1.67 -0.64
C TYR A 186 7.95 -0.56 -1.01
N ALA A 187 9.23 -0.76 -0.71
CA ALA A 187 10.30 0.18 -1.07
C ALA A 187 10.36 0.46 -2.58
N THR A 188 10.08 -0.56 -3.40
CA THR A 188 10.00 -0.42 -4.86
C THR A 188 8.94 0.59 -5.31
N MET A 189 7.83 0.74 -4.58
CA MET A 189 6.81 1.73 -4.90
C MET A 189 7.28 3.16 -4.58
N LEU A 190 8.05 3.35 -3.52
CA LEU A 190 8.69 4.64 -3.23
C LEU A 190 9.72 4.98 -4.32
N ILE A 191 10.57 4.03 -4.70
CA ILE A 191 11.57 4.23 -5.77
C ILE A 191 10.88 4.57 -7.09
N ARG A 192 9.81 3.84 -7.46
CA ARG A 192 8.98 4.15 -8.64
C ARG A 192 8.42 5.57 -8.59
N GLU A 193 7.94 6.00 -7.43
CA GLU A 193 7.39 7.35 -7.26
C GLU A 193 8.48 8.44 -7.34
N LEU A 194 9.69 8.18 -6.83
CA LEU A 194 10.83 9.11 -6.91
C LEU A 194 11.36 9.23 -8.34
N THR A 195 11.54 8.10 -9.02
CA THR A 195 12.12 8.01 -10.37
C THR A 195 11.12 8.30 -11.49
N LYS A 196 9.82 8.21 -11.20
CA LYS A 196 8.72 8.22 -12.18
C LYS A 196 8.87 7.13 -13.25
N CYS A 197 9.60 6.06 -12.94
CA CYS A 197 9.88 4.95 -13.85
C CYS A 197 9.01 3.72 -13.53
N PRO A 198 8.54 2.96 -14.54
CA PRO A 198 7.84 1.70 -14.31
C PRO A 198 8.70 0.66 -13.56
N SER A 199 8.04 -0.20 -12.79
CA SER A 199 8.68 -1.37 -12.17
C SER A 199 8.42 -2.67 -12.94
N THR A 200 8.02 -2.57 -14.22
CA THR A 200 7.72 -3.74 -15.06
C THR A 200 9.00 -4.48 -15.42
N LEU A 201 8.91 -5.80 -15.62
CA LEU A 201 10.07 -6.63 -15.92
C LEU A 201 10.75 -6.16 -17.20
N GLU A 202 9.97 -5.84 -18.22
CA GLU A 202 10.45 -5.39 -19.54
C GLU A 202 11.29 -4.11 -19.39
N PHE A 203 10.77 -3.14 -18.64
CA PHE A 203 11.46 -1.87 -18.42
C PHE A 203 12.75 -2.05 -17.58
N GLN A 204 12.72 -2.94 -16.58
CA GLN A 204 13.91 -3.24 -15.78
C GLN A 204 14.97 -3.98 -16.60
N GLN A 205 14.57 -4.83 -17.56
CA GLN A 205 15.48 -5.47 -18.50
C GLN A 205 16.13 -4.45 -19.44
N GLU A 206 15.38 -3.48 -19.97
CA GLU A 206 15.90 -2.41 -20.82
C GLU A 206 16.96 -1.57 -20.08
N ILE A 207 16.67 -1.12 -18.86
CA ILE A 207 17.65 -0.42 -18.01
C ILE A 207 18.89 -1.29 -17.78
N SER A 208 18.71 -2.57 -17.45
CA SER A 208 19.86 -3.45 -17.18
C SER A 208 20.78 -3.63 -18.39
N VAL A 209 20.25 -3.54 -19.62
CA VAL A 209 21.04 -3.58 -20.86
C VAL A 209 21.75 -2.25 -21.09
N GLU A 210 21.06 -1.11 -20.88
CA GLU A 210 21.65 0.22 -21.02
C GLU A 210 22.79 0.48 -20.01
N PHE A 211 22.67 -0.10 -18.82
CA PHE A 211 23.66 0.05 -17.76
C PHE A 211 24.84 -0.93 -17.85
N LYS A 212 24.83 -1.93 -18.74
CA LYS A 212 26.03 -2.73 -19.06
C LYS A 212 26.94 -1.94 -19.99
#